data_AF-R5PXR3-F1
#
_entry.id   AF-R5PXR3-F1
#
_cell.length_a   1.000
_cell.length_b   1.000
_cell.length_c   1.000
_cell.angle_alpha   90.00
_cell.angle_beta   90.00
_cell.angle_gamma   90.00
#
_symmetry.space_group_name_H-M   'P 1'
#
loop_
_entity.id
_entity.type
_entity.pdbx_description
1 polymer ?
#
loop_
_entity_poly.entity_id
_entity_poly.type
_entity_poly.pdbx_seq_one_letter_code
_entity_poly.pdbx_strand_id
1 'polypeptide(L)'
;MFGILKYNKYQVYTEWIVATILLLIGCTIYLLFRPQNLLMFKIIDGLGGMSNVVSLRMYINHNCFPDFIIYSLPAGLWTASYLMMMYLITKGYTRKSRLMLALPLPIIAIVLEFMQLLGLCIGTFDVYDLICYIIPLIVFVESIK
;
A
#
# COMPACT_ATOMS: atom_id res chain seq x y z
N MET A 1 24.05 -20.13 -1.47
CA MET A 1 23.64 -20.40 -0.07
C MET A 1 23.61 -19.07 0.65
N PHE A 2 22.52 -18.31 0.44
CA PHE A 2 22.41 -16.93 0.91
C PHE A 2 22.41 -16.89 2.43
N GLY A 3 23.26 -16.03 2.99
CA GLY A 3 23.41 -15.84 4.42
C GLY A 3 22.08 -15.51 5.06
N ILE A 4 21.45 -16.52 5.66
CA ILE A 4 20.48 -16.37 6.74
C ILE A 4 21.29 -15.87 7.94
N LEU A 5 21.72 -14.62 7.87
CA LEU A 5 22.39 -13.93 8.97
C LEU A 5 21.35 -13.72 10.07
N LYS A 6 21.47 -14.53 11.13
CA LYS A 6 21.25 -14.16 12.53
C LYS A 6 19.93 -13.43 12.83
N TYR A 7 18.81 -13.91 12.28
CA TYR A 7 17.48 -13.50 12.73
C TYR A 7 16.75 -14.70 13.31
N ASN A 8 16.07 -14.47 14.43
CA ASN A 8 15.18 -15.46 14.99
C ASN A 8 14.07 -15.73 13.97
N LYS A 9 13.89 -17.00 13.57
CA LYS A 9 12.91 -17.42 12.56
C LYS A 9 11.51 -16.87 12.85
N TYR A 10 11.14 -16.79 14.13
CA TYR A 10 9.88 -16.22 14.60
C TYR A 10 9.69 -14.74 14.25
N GLN A 11 10.76 -13.93 14.31
CA GLN A 11 10.70 -12.51 14.01
C GLN A 11 10.39 -12.24 12.52
N VAL A 12 10.96 -13.07 11.63
CA VAL A 12 10.68 -12.96 10.19
C VAL A 12 9.21 -13.26 9.90
N TYR A 13 8.64 -14.28 10.53
CA TYR A 13 7.22 -14.59 10.36
C TYR A 13 6.30 -13.48 10.89
N THR A 14 6.64 -12.88 12.03
CA THR A 14 5.85 -11.76 12.57
C THR A 14 5.87 -10.56 11.62
N GLU A 15 7.00 -10.24 10.99
CA GLU A 15 7.10 -9.12 10.03
C GLU A 15 6.25 -9.37 8.78
N TRP A 16 6.22 -10.60 8.26
CA TRP A 16 5.34 -11.00 7.16
C TRP A 16 3.85 -10.89 7.51
N ILE A 17 3.48 -11.34 8.72
CA ILE A 17 2.10 -11.26 9.22
C ILE A 17 1.67 -9.80 9.32
N VAL A 18 2.50 -8.94 9.92
CA VAL A 18 2.22 -7.50 10.03
C VAL A 18 2.04 -6.87 8.65
N ALA A 19 2.96 -7.12 7.71
CA ALA A 19 2.84 -6.60 6.35
C ALA A 19 1.53 -7.05 5.67
N THR A 20 1.13 -8.30 5.86
CA THR A 20 -0.12 -8.83 5.31
C THR A 20 -1.35 -8.19 5.95
N ILE A 21 -1.34 -7.98 7.27
CA ILE A 21 -2.44 -7.30 7.98
C ILE A 21 -2.61 -5.88 7.46
N LEU A 22 -1.52 -5.11 7.28
CA LEU A 22 -1.58 -3.75 6.74
C LEU A 22 -2.21 -3.74 5.34
N LEU A 23 -1.82 -4.67 4.47
CA LEU A 23 -2.41 -4.82 3.13
C LEU A 23 -3.92 -5.04 3.22
N LEU A 24 -4.34 -6.01 4.05
CA LEU A 24 -5.74 -6.39 4.20
C LEU A 24 -6.59 -5.25 4.78
N ILE A 25 -6.08 -4.49 5.75
CA ILE A 25 -6.78 -3.32 6.30
C ILE A 25 -6.95 -2.24 5.22
N GLY A 26 -5.91 -1.95 4.43
CA GLY A 26 -6.05 -1.00 3.32
C GLY A 26 -7.08 -1.49 2.29
N CYS A 27 -7.06 -2.78 1.95
CA CYS A 27 -8.03 -3.38 1.04
C CYS A 27 -9.46 -3.31 1.58
N THR A 28 -9.70 -3.59 2.86
CA THR A 28 -11.05 -3.54 3.43
C THR A 28 -11.59 -2.10 3.42
N ILE A 29 -10.79 -1.12 3.83
CA ILE A 29 -11.21 0.29 3.77
C ILE A 29 -11.55 0.68 2.33
N TYR A 30 -10.67 0.36 1.38
CA TYR A 30 -10.88 0.68 -0.03
C TYR A 30 -12.15 0.03 -0.59
N LEU A 31 -12.34 -1.28 -0.34
CA LEU A 31 -13.48 -2.03 -0.87
C LEU A 31 -14.81 -1.66 -0.24
N LEU A 32 -14.83 -1.11 0.97
CA LEU A 32 -16.07 -0.75 1.65
C LEU A 32 -16.45 0.71 1.43
N PHE A 33 -15.48 1.64 1.36
CA PHE A 33 -15.77 3.07 1.40
C PHE A 33 -15.49 3.83 0.10
N ARG A 34 -14.52 3.43 -0.74
CA ARG A 34 -14.21 4.14 -2.00
C ARG A 34 -15.30 3.96 -3.08
N PRO A 35 -15.43 4.86 -4.07
CA PRO A 35 -16.38 4.70 -5.17
C PRO A 35 -16.05 3.50 -6.08
N GLN A 36 -17.07 2.88 -6.68
CA GLN A 36 -16.96 1.63 -7.45
C GLN A 36 -16.44 1.79 -8.89
N ASN A 37 -16.23 3.03 -9.35
CA ASN A 37 -15.71 3.32 -10.69
C ASN A 37 -14.21 3.02 -10.86
N LEU A 38 -13.53 2.62 -9.78
CA LEU A 38 -12.10 2.37 -9.75
C LEU A 38 -11.74 1.00 -10.36
N LEU A 39 -10.52 0.89 -10.88
CA LEU A 39 -10.02 -0.31 -11.59
C LEU A 39 -10.18 -1.60 -10.77
N MET A 40 -9.97 -1.54 -9.45
CA MET A 40 -10.07 -2.70 -8.55
C MET A 40 -11.47 -3.34 -8.57
N PHE A 41 -12.54 -2.54 -8.71
CA PHE A 41 -13.90 -3.08 -8.79
C PHE A 41 -14.16 -3.78 -10.12
N LYS A 42 -13.56 -3.30 -11.22
CA LYS A 42 -13.60 -4.01 -12.51
C LYS A 42 -12.93 -5.38 -12.43
N ILE A 43 -11.79 -5.46 -11.72
CA ILE A 43 -11.09 -6.72 -11.48
C ILE A 43 -11.95 -7.67 -10.63
N ILE A 44 -12.54 -7.16 -9.54
CA ILE A 44 -13.40 -7.96 -8.65
C ILE A 44 -14.65 -8.46 -9.37
N ASP A 45 -15.24 -7.62 -10.22
CA ASP A 45 -16.38 -7.99 -11.04
C ASP A 45 -16.01 -9.10 -12.04
N GLY A 46 -14.84 -9.00 -12.69
CA GLY A 46 -14.31 -10.06 -13.55
C GLY A 46 -14.04 -11.39 -12.82
N LEU A 47 -13.84 -11.36 -11.50
CA LEU A 47 -13.70 -12.53 -10.64
C LEU A 47 -15.03 -13.02 -10.05
N GLY A 48 -16.16 -12.35 -10.35
CA GLY A 48 -17.49 -12.68 -9.84
C GLY A 48 -17.72 -12.29 -8.37
N GLY A 49 -16.85 -11.47 -7.77
CA GLY A 49 -16.91 -11.09 -6.35
C GLY A 49 -17.74 -9.84 -6.04
N MET A 50 -18.29 -9.17 -7.05
CA MET A 50 -18.93 -7.86 -6.89
C MET A 50 -20.19 -7.90 -6.01
N SER A 51 -20.99 -8.96 -6.11
CA SER A 51 -22.20 -9.17 -5.29
C SER A 51 -21.89 -9.17 -3.79
N ASN A 52 -20.79 -9.79 -3.37
CA ASN A 52 -20.35 -9.84 -1.98
C ASN A 52 -19.94 -8.45 -1.49
N VAL A 53 -19.21 -7.69 -2.30
CA VAL A 53 -18.78 -6.33 -1.95
C VAL A 53 -19.97 -5.38 -1.82
N VAL A 54 -20.92 -5.43 -2.76
CA VAL A 54 -22.16 -4.64 -2.69
C VAL A 54 -22.97 -5.01 -1.44
N SER A 55 -23.10 -6.31 -1.15
CA SER A 55 -23.83 -6.78 0.03
C SER A 55 -23.21 -6.28 1.33
N LEU A 56 -21.89 -6.31 1.46
CA LEU A 56 -21.19 -5.79 2.64
C LEU A 56 -21.39 -4.28 2.81
N ARG A 57 -21.38 -3.52 1.72
CA ARG A 57 -21.58 -2.06 1.74
C ARG A 57 -22.97 -1.65 2.23
N MET A 58 -24.00 -2.46 2.01
CA MET A 58 -25.36 -2.15 2.48
C MET A 58 -25.45 -2.03 4.01
N TYR A 59 -24.53 -2.65 4.75
CA TYR A 59 -24.50 -2.62 6.22
C TYR A 59 -23.61 -1.50 6.79
N ILE A 60 -23.02 -0.66 5.94
CA ILE A 60 -22.01 0.31 6.34
C ILE A 60 -22.53 1.73 6.17
N ASN A 61 -22.32 2.57 7.18
CA ASN A 61 -22.54 4.00 7.07
C ASN A 61 -21.32 4.66 6.42
N HIS A 62 -21.49 5.18 5.20
CA HIS A 62 -20.43 5.85 4.44
C HIS A 62 -19.88 7.10 5.14
N ASN A 63 -20.65 7.74 6.01
CA ASN A 63 -20.24 8.97 6.71
C ASN A 63 -19.55 8.72 8.06
N CYS A 64 -19.19 7.47 8.37
CA CYS A 64 -18.59 7.12 9.66
C CYS A 64 -17.13 7.58 9.81
N PHE A 65 -16.40 7.68 8.69
CA PHE A 65 -14.97 7.98 8.70
C PHE A 65 -14.64 9.31 8.02
N PRO A 66 -13.60 10.03 8.50
CA PRO A 66 -13.05 11.19 7.81
C PRO A 66 -12.50 10.83 6.42
N ASP A 67 -12.52 11.80 5.52
CA ASP A 67 -12.02 11.66 4.15
C ASP A 67 -10.59 11.11 4.10
N PHE A 68 -9.70 11.57 4.99
CA PHE A 68 -8.34 11.04 5.10
C PHE A 68 -8.27 9.50 5.24
N ILE A 69 -9.14 8.92 6.08
CA ILE A 69 -9.16 7.48 6.33
C ILE A 69 -9.62 6.73 5.08
N ILE A 70 -10.57 7.29 4.34
CA ILE A 70 -11.16 6.64 3.16
C ILE A 70 -10.25 6.80 1.93
N TYR A 71 -9.70 7.99 1.74
CA TYR A 71 -9.01 8.37 0.52
C TYR A 71 -7.49 8.16 0.59
N SER A 72 -6.83 8.47 1.71
CA SER A 72 -5.35 8.47 1.78
C SER A 72 -4.75 7.32 2.59
N LEU A 73 -5.36 6.96 3.71
CA LEU A 73 -4.82 5.91 4.59
C LEU A 73 -4.58 4.57 3.87
N PRO A 74 -5.46 4.07 2.98
CA PRO A 74 -5.22 2.81 2.26
C PRO A 74 -3.92 2.84 1.46
N ALA A 75 -3.61 3.97 0.81
CA ALA A 75 -2.38 4.13 0.03
C ALA A 75 -1.13 4.03 0.93
N GLY A 76 -1.17 4.63 2.12
CA GLY A 76 -0.09 4.53 3.10
C GLY A 76 0.10 3.11 3.64
N LEU A 77 -1.00 2.44 3.98
CA LEU A 77 -0.98 1.05 4.46
C LEU A 77 -0.41 0.09 3.41
N TRP A 78 -0.81 0.26 2.14
CA TRP A 78 -0.28 -0.54 1.03
C TRP A 78 1.19 -0.27 0.77
N THR A 79 1.62 1.00 0.82
CA THR A 79 3.02 1.38 0.62
C THR A 79 3.90 0.82 1.73
N ALA A 80 3.47 0.93 3.00
CA ALA A 80 4.16 0.34 4.12
C ALA A 80 4.23 -1.19 4.02
N SER A 81 3.11 -1.85 3.71
CA SER A 81 3.07 -3.30 3.48
C SER A 81 4.05 -3.73 2.40
N TYR A 82 4.01 -3.08 1.24
CA TYR A 82 4.88 -3.36 0.11
C TYR A 82 6.36 -3.20 0.48
N LEU A 83 6.74 -2.09 1.11
CA LEU A 83 8.12 -1.82 1.50
C LEU A 83 8.63 -2.80 2.58
N MET A 84 7.77 -3.22 3.52
CA MET A 84 8.10 -4.28 4.48
C MET A 84 8.34 -5.61 3.76
N MET A 85 7.48 -6.00 2.81
CA MET A 85 7.68 -7.23 2.03
C MET A 85 8.96 -7.15 1.19
N MET A 86 9.24 -6.01 0.56
CA MET A 86 10.48 -5.80 -0.18
C MET A 86 11.71 -5.89 0.71
N TYR A 87 11.64 -5.35 1.93
CA TYR A 87 12.70 -5.46 2.93
C TYR A 87 13.01 -6.93 3.23
N LEU A 88 11.97 -7.75 3.42
CA LEU A 88 12.05 -9.17 3.73
C LEU A 88 12.55 -10.03 2.57
N ILE A 89 12.02 -9.83 1.37
CA ILE A 89 12.37 -10.61 0.16
C ILE A 89 13.82 -10.34 -0.26
N THR A 90 14.25 -9.09 -0.18
CA THR A 90 15.59 -8.68 -0.63
C THR A 90 16.66 -8.81 0.46
N LYS A 91 16.37 -9.57 1.53
CA LYS A 91 17.29 -9.80 2.64
C LYS A 91 18.53 -10.56 2.16
N GLY A 92 19.70 -9.94 2.24
CA GLY A 92 20.97 -10.46 1.73
C GLY A 92 21.43 -9.84 0.42
N TYR A 93 20.65 -8.94 -0.18
CA TYR A 93 21.07 -8.17 -1.35
C TYR A 93 21.85 -6.94 -0.89
N THR A 94 22.68 -6.37 -1.78
CA THR A 94 23.37 -5.10 -1.51
C THR A 94 22.37 -3.96 -1.35
N ARG A 95 22.70 -2.94 -0.55
CA ARG A 95 21.86 -1.73 -0.39
C ARG A 95 21.39 -1.16 -1.73
N LYS A 96 22.29 -1.05 -2.71
CA LYS A 96 21.96 -0.57 -4.06
C LYS A 96 20.88 -1.42 -4.73
N SER A 97 21.04 -2.74 -4.72
CA SER A 97 20.05 -3.66 -5.31
C SER A 97 18.70 -3.58 -4.62
N ARG A 98 18.67 -3.47 -3.29
CA ARG A 98 17.42 -3.35 -2.52
C ARG A 98 16.65 -2.08 -2.88
N LEU A 99 17.35 -0.94 -2.96
CA LEU A 99 16.76 0.34 -3.36
C LEU A 99 16.27 0.28 -4.81
N MET A 100 17.06 -0.27 -5.74
CA MET A 100 16.66 -0.38 -7.15
C MET A 100 15.38 -1.20 -7.33
N LEU A 101 15.16 -2.24 -6.52
CA LEU A 101 13.97 -3.09 -6.62
C LEU A 101 12.73 -2.48 -5.94
N ALA A 102 12.92 -1.80 -4.80
CA ALA A 102 11.81 -1.35 -3.96
C ALA A 102 11.35 0.08 -4.26
N LEU A 103 12.22 0.97 -4.71
CA LEU A 103 11.88 2.39 -4.91
C LEU A 103 10.99 2.70 -6.12
N PRO A 104 11.00 1.94 -7.25
CA PRO A 104 10.22 2.33 -8.43
C PRO A 104 8.73 2.57 -8.16
N LEU A 105 8.05 1.66 -7.44
CA LEU A 105 6.62 1.80 -7.18
C LEU A 105 6.26 3.04 -6.33
N PRO A 106 6.85 3.28 -5.15
CA PRO A 106 6.53 4.47 -4.36
C PRO A 106 6.98 5.77 -5.05
N ILE A 107 8.08 5.77 -5.81
CA ILE A 107 8.49 6.94 -6.59
C ILE A 107 7.44 7.25 -7.67
N ILE A 108 6.97 6.23 -8.41
CA ILE A 108 5.92 6.42 -9.41
C ILE A 108 4.65 6.97 -8.76
N ALA A 109 4.24 6.47 -7.59
CA ALA A 109 3.08 6.99 -6.88
C ALA A 109 3.22 8.48 -6.52
N ILE A 110 4.39 8.89 -5.99
CA ILE A 110 4.69 10.29 -5.67
C ILE A 110 4.69 11.16 -6.94
N VAL A 111 5.31 10.69 -8.03
CA VAL A 111 5.32 11.41 -9.31
C VAL A 111 3.91 11.57 -9.86
N LEU A 112 3.06 10.55 -9.77
CA LEU A 112 1.66 10.62 -10.21
C LEU A 112 0.87 11.67 -9.42
N GLU A 113 1.11 11.84 -8.11
CA GLU A 113 0.49 12.93 -7.33
C GLU A 113 0.89 14.31 -7.87
N PHE A 114 2.18 14.54 -8.14
CA PHE A 114 2.61 15.80 -8.76
C PHE A 114 2.07 15.98 -10.18
N MET A 115 1.91 14.91 -10.95
CA MET A 115 1.26 14.98 -12.26
C MET A 115 -0.22 15.35 -12.16
N GLN A 116 -0.93 14.87 -11.12
CA GLN A 116 -2.31 15.29 -10.85
C GLN A 116 -2.37 16.79 -10.50
N LEU A 117 -1.41 17.31 -9.72
CA LEU A 117 -1.31 18.74 -9.41
C LEU A 117 -1.15 19.60 -10.68
N LEU A 118 -0.43 19.09 -11.68
CA LEU A 118 -0.24 19.75 -12.97
C LEU A 118 -1.39 19.50 -13.97
N GLY A 119 -2.41 18.72 -13.61
CA GLY A 119 -3.51 18.34 -14.49
C GLY A 119 -3.13 17.37 -15.61
N LEU A 120 -1.97 16.71 -15.51
CA LEU A 120 -1.47 15.76 -16.51
C LEU A 120 -2.07 14.35 -16.37
N CYS A 121 -2.70 14.06 -15.23
CA CYS A 121 -3.29 12.76 -14.92
C CYS A 121 -4.68 12.94 -14.28
N ILE A 122 -5.55 11.96 -14.50
CA ILE A 122 -6.88 11.91 -13.88
C ILE A 122 -6.70 11.57 -12.40
N GLY A 123 -7.12 12.46 -11.51
CA GLY A 123 -7.00 12.32 -10.07
C GLY A 123 -7.17 13.67 -9.38
N THR A 124 -7.02 13.67 -8.06
CA THR A 124 -7.05 14.88 -7.24
C THR A 124 -5.80 14.85 -6.38
N PHE A 125 -4.93 15.85 -6.57
CA PHE A 125 -3.76 16.01 -5.72
C PHE A 125 -4.17 16.11 -4.24
N ASP A 126 -3.62 15.24 -3.40
CA ASP A 126 -3.79 15.28 -1.96
C ASP A 126 -2.44 15.26 -1.23
N VAL A 127 -2.24 16.24 -0.34
CA VAL A 127 -1.04 16.31 0.49
C VAL A 127 -0.94 15.10 1.44
N TYR A 128 -2.07 14.56 1.88
CA TYR A 128 -2.10 13.37 2.72
C TYR A 128 -1.63 12.12 1.97
N ASP A 129 -1.89 12.02 0.66
CA ASP A 129 -1.39 10.92 -0.17
C ASP A 129 0.15 10.97 -0.24
N LEU A 130 0.73 12.16 -0.45
CA LEU A 130 2.19 12.34 -0.39
C LEU A 130 2.77 11.93 0.96
N ILE A 131 2.16 12.33 2.08
CA ILE A 131 2.60 11.94 3.42
C ILE A 131 2.55 10.41 3.58
N CYS A 132 1.47 9.80 3.12
CA CYS A 132 1.26 8.35 3.16
C CYS A 132 2.29 7.58 2.32
N TYR A 133 2.80 8.15 1.24
CA TYR A 133 3.89 7.54 0.46
C TYR A 133 5.29 7.79 1.05
N ILE A 134 5.56 9.01 1.51
CA ILE A 134 6.89 9.45 1.94
C ILE A 134 7.29 8.85 3.29
N ILE A 135 6.38 8.78 4.26
CA ILE A 135 6.72 8.26 5.61
C ILE A 135 7.24 6.81 5.54
N PRO A 136 6.52 5.85 4.94
CA PRO A 136 7.02 4.48 4.83
C PRO A 136 8.31 4.38 4.01
N LEU A 137 8.46 5.24 3.00
CA LEU A 137 9.66 5.30 2.16
C LEU A 137 10.90 5.68 2.96
N ILE A 138 10.81 6.74 3.79
CA ILE A 138 11.90 7.17 4.66
C ILE A 138 12.27 6.04 5.63
N VAL A 139 11.26 5.46 6.30
CA VAL A 139 11.48 4.33 7.23
C VAL A 139 12.20 3.17 6.53
N PHE A 140 11.80 2.84 5.31
CA PHE A 140 12.45 1.80 4.52
C PHE A 140 13.91 2.14 4.21
N VAL A 141 14.19 3.34 3.71
CA VAL A 141 15.56 3.76 3.37
C VAL A 141 16.48 3.72 4.59
N GLU A 142 16.01 4.19 5.75
CA GLU A 142 16.77 4.17 7.00
C GLU A 142 16.97 2.74 7.55
N SER A 143 16.03 1.83 7.29
CA SER A 143 16.13 0.44 7.71
C SER A 143 17.18 -0.37 6.93
N ILE A 144 17.57 0.10 5.73
CA ILE A 144 18.54 -0.58 4.87
C ILE A 144 19.94 -0.02 5.13
N LYS A 145 20.72 -0.80 5.88
CA LYS A 145 22.16 -0.58 6.04
C LYS A 145 22.95 -1.09 4.83
#